data_AF-A0A2K0U5H4-F1
#
_entry.id   AF-A0A2K0U5H4-F1
#
_cell.length_a   1.000
_cell.length_b   1.000
_cell.length_c   1.000
_cell.angle_alpha   90.00
_cell.angle_beta   90.00
_cell.angle_gamma   90.00
#
_symmetry.space_group_name_H-M   'P 1'
#
loop_
_entity.id
_entity.type
_entity.pdbx_description
1 polymer ?
#
loop_
_entity_poly.entity_id
_entity_poly.type
_entity_poly.pdbx_seq_one_letter_code
_entity_poly.pdbx_strand_id
1 'polypeptide(L)'
;MQAAMEAPKPIRIANISGRYLVFDPDAVSALRRRANTNGTLVGTTPQQPTQNIFLGLPIEFRPEEVDALIRTNVAYVVDDVAAHQSALQALDHDSRRAYISSLRLRKQTAHKVFAEMNAQKASIAASKAERLRDATSTPASTSSAAPDSLKSDGSPFSRNSQVTLLGVTPTSSANHVSPDAYALPVEPRNSENGSLCQFMLGNGYFMTPGLRFGARYSVYPGDPLRFHAHFMANEYGWEEEIPILDIVGGGRLATAVKKAFLIGGRRPSTSPDTTPHAVRSFSIEWAGM
;
A
#
# COMPACT_ATOMS: atom_id res chain seq x y z
N MET A 1 -31.87 0.59 11.24
CA MET A 1 -30.92 0.86 12.34
C MET A 1 -29.63 1.36 11.72
N GLN A 2 -29.45 2.68 11.74
CA GLN A 2 -28.24 3.34 11.26
C GLN A 2 -27.18 3.14 12.35
N ALA A 3 -26.21 2.26 12.11
CA ALA A 3 -25.07 2.12 13.02
C ALA A 3 -24.39 3.48 13.10
N ALA A 4 -24.32 4.05 14.30
CA ALA A 4 -23.55 5.26 14.56
C ALA A 4 -22.12 4.98 14.08
N MET A 5 -21.70 5.64 13.00
CA MET A 5 -20.34 5.53 12.50
C MET A 5 -19.43 6.20 13.52
N GLU A 6 -18.85 5.38 14.39
CA GLU A 6 -17.77 5.76 15.27
C GLU A 6 -16.71 6.51 14.45
N ALA A 7 -16.33 7.70 14.93
CA ALA A 7 -15.36 8.53 14.21
C ALA A 7 -14.10 7.70 13.94
N PRO A 8 -13.57 7.70 12.70
CA PRO A 8 -12.47 6.82 12.35
C PRO A 8 -11.24 7.20 13.19
N LYS A 9 -10.73 6.23 13.97
CA LYS A 9 -9.52 6.41 14.76
C LYS A 9 -8.35 6.82 13.85
N PRO A 10 -7.54 7.83 14.23
CA PRO A 10 -6.42 8.25 13.43
C PRO A 10 -5.37 7.13 13.34
N ILE A 11 -4.68 7.09 12.22
CA ILE A 11 -3.77 6.00 11.86
C ILE A 11 -2.35 6.34 12.30
N ARG A 12 -1.70 5.37 12.96
CA ARG A 12 -0.32 5.48 13.42
C ARG A 12 0.67 5.32 12.26
N ILE A 13 1.54 6.30 12.07
CA ILE A 13 2.68 6.25 11.15
C ILE A 13 3.97 6.15 11.98
N ALA A 14 4.76 5.10 11.76
CA ALA A 14 6.03 4.89 12.42
C ALA A 14 7.14 5.69 11.71
N ASN A 15 7.75 6.65 12.40
CA ASN A 15 8.99 7.29 11.95
C ASN A 15 10.18 6.44 12.41
N ILE A 16 10.90 5.86 11.45
CA ILE A 16 12.09 5.05 11.67
C ILE A 16 13.20 5.59 10.78
N SER A 17 14.23 6.19 11.38
CA SER A 17 15.38 6.76 10.67
C SER A 17 15.00 7.73 9.55
N GLY A 18 13.97 8.56 9.76
CA GLY A 18 13.49 9.54 8.77
C GLY A 18 12.57 8.96 7.69
N ARG A 19 12.21 7.67 7.79
CA ARG A 19 11.25 7.00 6.91
C ARG A 19 9.92 6.85 7.62
N TYR A 20 8.84 7.07 6.89
CA TYR A 20 7.48 7.00 7.43
C TYR A 20 6.79 5.71 6.99
N LEU A 21 6.60 4.79 7.93
CA LEU A 21 6.19 3.43 7.65
C LEU A 21 4.85 3.08 8.30
N VAL A 22 4.02 2.32 7.59
CA VAL A 22 2.81 1.71 8.14
C VAL A 22 2.86 0.20 7.88
N PHE A 23 2.82 -0.56 8.97
CA PHE A 23 2.95 -2.02 8.96
C PHE A 23 1.61 -2.74 9.03
N ASP A 24 0.57 -2.09 9.59
CA ASP A 24 -0.73 -2.71 9.82
C ASP A 24 -1.58 -2.76 8.54
N PRO A 25 -1.99 -3.96 8.06
CA PRO A 25 -2.80 -4.09 6.84
C PRO A 25 -4.14 -3.37 6.92
N ASP A 26 -4.77 -3.33 8.09
CA ASP A 26 -6.08 -2.68 8.27
C ASP A 26 -5.97 -1.16 8.16
N ALA A 27 -4.94 -0.58 8.78
CA ALA A 27 -4.56 0.81 8.59
C ALA A 27 -4.30 1.15 7.11
N VAL A 28 -3.52 0.34 6.39
CA VAL A 28 -3.26 0.55 4.95
C VAL A 28 -4.56 0.51 4.15
N SER A 29 -5.45 -0.43 4.47
CA SER A 29 -6.76 -0.57 3.82
C SER A 29 -7.66 0.64 4.09
N ALA A 30 -7.62 1.20 5.31
CA ALA A 30 -8.35 2.40 5.67
C ALA A 30 -7.82 3.65 4.93
N LEU A 31 -6.49 3.83 4.84
CA LEU A 31 -5.87 4.95 4.13
C LEU A 31 -6.26 4.97 2.65
N ARG A 32 -6.23 3.81 1.98
CA ARG A 32 -6.64 3.69 0.58
C ARG A 32 -8.10 4.04 0.34
N ARG A 33 -9.00 3.62 1.25
CA ARG A 33 -10.46 3.80 1.08
C ARG A 33 -10.95 5.18 1.50
N ARG A 34 -10.30 5.82 2.47
CA ARG A 34 -10.82 7.03 3.14
C ARG A 34 -9.99 8.28 2.84
N ALA A 35 -8.71 8.12 2.52
CA ALA A 35 -7.78 9.22 2.35
C ALA A 35 -7.05 9.18 0.99
N ASN A 36 -7.44 8.28 0.09
CA ASN A 36 -6.88 8.13 -1.26
C ASN A 36 -5.34 8.00 -1.30
N THR A 37 -4.75 7.52 -0.21
CA THR A 37 -3.30 7.47 -0.04
C THR A 37 -2.85 6.02 0.02
N ASN A 38 -1.95 5.64 -0.89
CA ASN A 38 -1.56 4.25 -1.10
C ASN A 38 -0.20 3.90 -0.49
N GLY A 39 0.72 4.87 -0.45
CA GLY A 39 2.12 4.64 -0.13
C GLY A 39 2.81 3.73 -1.15
N THR A 40 4.07 3.43 -0.89
CA THR A 40 4.89 2.51 -1.69
C THR A 40 5.18 1.26 -0.86
N LEU A 41 4.86 0.07 -1.38
CA LEU A 41 5.22 -1.18 -0.70
C LEU A 41 6.75 -1.36 -0.74
N VAL A 42 7.36 -1.56 0.42
CA VAL A 42 8.84 -1.66 0.55
C VAL A 42 9.31 -2.91 1.28
N GLY A 43 8.40 -3.69 1.88
CA GLY A 43 8.77 -4.90 2.58
C GLY A 43 8.88 -6.13 1.68
N THR A 44 9.47 -7.19 2.22
CA THR A 44 9.56 -8.50 1.55
C THR A 44 8.29 -9.32 1.81
N THR A 45 7.92 -10.16 0.85
CA THR A 45 6.79 -11.07 1.02
C THR A 45 7.24 -12.27 1.88
N PRO A 46 6.67 -12.51 3.08
CA PRO A 46 7.18 -13.55 3.98
C PRO A 46 7.20 -14.97 3.40
N GLN A 47 6.29 -15.26 2.44
CA GLN A 47 6.20 -16.57 1.78
C GLN A 47 7.26 -16.76 0.69
N GLN A 48 7.87 -15.68 0.18
CA GLN A 48 8.85 -15.69 -0.90
C GLN A 48 9.96 -14.66 -0.61
N PRO A 49 10.80 -14.89 0.42
CA PRO A 49 11.73 -13.89 0.93
C PRO A 49 12.88 -13.54 -0.03
N THR A 50 13.20 -14.42 -0.98
CA THR A 50 14.26 -14.20 -1.98
C THR A 50 13.77 -13.42 -3.21
N GLN A 51 12.47 -13.10 -3.27
CA GLN A 51 11.86 -12.45 -4.42
C GLN A 51 11.70 -10.94 -4.16
N ASN A 52 12.39 -10.13 -4.97
CA ASN A 52 12.39 -8.67 -4.84
C ASN A 52 11.54 -7.93 -5.90
N ILE A 53 10.71 -8.67 -6.65
CA ILE A 53 9.85 -8.09 -7.70
C ILE A 53 8.51 -7.62 -7.13
N PHE A 54 7.90 -8.41 -6.24
CA PHE A 54 6.65 -8.08 -5.56
C PHE A 54 6.95 -7.74 -4.10
N LEU A 55 6.89 -6.45 -3.79
CA LEU A 55 7.07 -5.95 -2.45
C LEU A 55 5.74 -5.99 -1.68
N GLY A 56 5.82 -6.28 -0.40
CA GLY A 56 4.71 -6.31 0.55
C GLY A 56 4.81 -5.21 1.60
N LEU A 57 4.08 -5.40 2.70
CA LEU A 57 4.14 -4.51 3.85
C LEU A 57 5.53 -4.51 4.49
N PRO A 58 6.00 -3.38 5.05
CA PRO A 58 5.25 -2.13 5.23
C PRO A 58 5.07 -1.31 3.96
N ILE A 59 4.11 -0.37 3.99
CA ILE A 59 4.12 0.75 3.05
C ILE A 59 4.97 1.89 3.61
N GLU A 60 5.65 2.60 2.72
CA GLU A 60 6.37 3.83 2.99
C GLU A 60 5.62 5.02 2.40
N PHE A 61 5.48 6.08 3.19
CA PHE A 61 4.96 7.37 2.75
C PHE A 61 6.08 8.34 2.48
N ARG A 62 5.85 9.19 1.48
CA ARG A 62 6.69 10.35 1.25
C ARG A 62 6.35 11.43 2.28
N PRO A 63 7.31 12.30 2.61
CA PRO A 63 7.08 13.35 3.60
C PRO A 63 5.88 14.24 3.26
N GLU A 64 5.65 14.57 1.99
CA GLU A 64 4.49 15.34 1.52
C GLU A 64 3.13 14.64 1.72
N GLU A 65 3.08 13.31 1.65
CA GLU A 65 1.87 12.53 1.90
C GLU A 65 1.55 12.51 3.40
N VAL A 66 2.59 12.39 4.23
CA VAL A 66 2.47 12.45 5.69
C VAL A 66 1.94 13.80 6.13
N ASP A 67 2.49 14.90 5.61
CA ASP A 67 2.00 16.25 5.90
C ASP A 67 0.50 16.40 5.55
N ALA A 68 0.07 15.87 4.40
CA ALA A 68 -1.34 15.92 3.99
C ALA A 68 -2.26 15.10 4.92
N LEU A 69 -1.82 13.93 5.37
CA LEU A 69 -2.57 13.08 6.29
C LEU A 69 -2.68 13.69 7.70
N ILE A 70 -1.64 14.37 8.17
CA ILE A 70 -1.64 15.07 9.47
C ILE A 70 -2.57 16.28 9.43
N ARG A 71 -2.49 17.10 8.37
CA ARG A 71 -3.37 18.28 8.18
C ARG A 71 -4.86 17.92 8.18
N THR A 72 -5.19 16.74 7.67
CA THR A 72 -6.57 16.25 7.61
C THR A 72 -6.98 15.45 8.86
N ASN A 73 -6.11 15.36 9.86
CA ASN A 73 -6.30 14.59 11.10
C ASN A 73 -6.63 13.11 10.85
N VAL A 74 -6.16 12.55 9.73
CA VAL A 74 -6.34 11.13 9.37
C VAL A 74 -5.28 10.27 10.03
N ALA A 75 -4.08 10.80 10.22
CA ALA A 75 -2.95 10.08 10.75
C ALA A 75 -2.09 10.94 11.68
N TYR A 76 -1.31 10.27 12.52
CA TYR A 76 -0.33 10.89 13.40
C TYR A 76 0.99 10.12 13.31
N VAL A 77 2.10 10.80 13.61
CA VAL A 77 3.44 10.24 13.52
C VAL A 77 3.96 9.92 14.91
N VAL A 78 4.62 8.77 15.04
CA VAL A 78 5.25 8.31 16.27
C VAL A 78 6.73 8.06 16.01
N ASP A 79 7.60 8.48 16.93
CA ASP A 79 8.98 7.99 16.96
C ASP A 79 8.98 6.53 17.44
N ASP A 80 9.00 5.63 16.47
CA ASP A 80 8.86 4.20 16.73
C ASP A 80 10.11 3.63 17.41
N VAL A 81 11.29 4.20 17.15
CA VAL A 81 12.55 3.77 17.77
C VAL A 81 12.55 4.12 19.25
N ALA A 82 12.23 5.37 19.59
CA ALA A 82 12.15 5.81 20.98
C ALA A 82 11.05 5.06 21.75
N ALA A 83 9.89 4.86 21.13
CA ALA A 83 8.79 4.11 21.73
C ALA A 83 9.17 2.67 22.07
N HIS A 84 9.84 1.96 21.16
CA HIS A 84 10.30 0.60 21.42
C HIS A 84 11.44 0.55 22.44
N GLN A 85 12.40 1.47 22.40
CA GLN A 85 13.48 1.53 23.38
C GLN A 85 12.94 1.70 24.80
N SER A 86 12.00 2.63 24.99
CA SER A 86 11.34 2.86 26.27
C SER A 86 10.56 1.63 26.75
N ALA A 87 9.76 1.02 25.87
CA ALA A 87 8.99 -0.16 26.20
C ALA A 87 9.87 -1.37 26.58
N LEU A 88 11.00 -1.55 25.90
CA LEU A 88 11.97 -2.60 26.21
C LEU A 88 12.72 -2.36 27.53
N GLN A 89 13.00 -1.10 27.87
CA GLN A 89 13.62 -0.73 29.14
C GLN A 89 12.65 -0.91 30.32
N ALA A 90 11.36 -0.64 30.10
CA ALA A 90 10.30 -0.80 31.10
C ALA A 90 9.75 -2.23 31.20
N LEU A 91 10.34 -3.19 30.49
CA LEU A 91 9.80 -4.55 30.35
C LEU A 91 9.87 -5.34 31.66
N ASP A 92 8.72 -5.58 32.28
CA ASP A 92 8.59 -6.50 33.42
C ASP A 92 8.40 -7.96 32.96
N HIS A 93 8.60 -8.89 33.90
CA HIS A 93 8.45 -10.33 33.61
C HIS A 93 7.01 -10.71 33.25
N ASP A 94 6.02 -10.02 33.82
CA ASP A 94 4.62 -10.33 33.61
C ASP A 94 4.13 -9.81 32.24
N SER A 95 4.47 -8.59 31.83
CA SER A 95 4.15 -8.12 30.47
C SER A 95 4.89 -8.93 29.41
N ARG A 96 6.13 -9.37 29.68
CA ARG A 96 6.84 -10.29 28.77
C ARG A 96 6.06 -11.60 28.60
N ARG A 97 5.55 -12.16 29.70
CA ARG A 97 4.76 -13.41 29.69
C ARG A 97 3.44 -13.22 28.93
N ALA A 98 2.75 -12.12 29.18
CA ALA A 98 1.50 -11.75 28.48
C ALA A 98 1.73 -11.52 26.98
N TYR A 99 2.84 -10.89 26.60
CA TYR A 99 3.21 -10.71 25.20
C TYR A 99 3.45 -12.05 24.51
N ILE A 100 4.26 -12.94 25.10
CA ILE A 100 4.53 -14.27 24.55
C ILE A 100 3.25 -15.11 24.43
N SER A 101 2.36 -15.05 25.43
CA SER A 101 1.08 -15.77 25.36
C SER A 101 0.20 -15.24 24.22
N SER A 102 0.18 -13.92 24.00
CA SER A 102 -0.54 -13.30 22.88
C SER A 102 -0.01 -13.78 21.51
N LEU A 103 1.32 -13.93 21.37
CA LEU A 103 1.93 -14.44 20.14
C LEU A 103 1.58 -15.91 19.90
N ARG A 104 1.59 -16.73 20.95
CA ARG A 104 1.19 -18.15 20.88
C ARG A 104 -0.27 -18.28 20.45
N LEU A 105 -1.16 -17.47 21.02
CA LEU A 105 -2.57 -17.44 20.66
C LEU A 105 -2.76 -17.06 19.18
N ARG A 106 -2.13 -15.97 18.71
CA ARG A 106 -2.17 -15.57 17.30
C ARG A 106 -1.70 -16.67 16.36
N LYS A 107 -0.61 -17.37 16.71
CA LYS A 107 -0.12 -18.52 15.96
C LYS A 107 -1.17 -19.63 15.86
N GLN A 108 -1.80 -20.01 16.98
CA GLN A 108 -2.84 -21.04 17.00
C GLN A 108 -4.06 -20.66 16.16
N THR A 109 -4.53 -19.41 16.28
CA THR A 109 -5.64 -18.89 15.47
C THR A 109 -5.30 -18.93 13.98
N ALA A 110 -4.10 -18.50 13.60
CA ALA A 110 -3.65 -18.54 12.20
C ALA A 110 -3.58 -19.97 11.65
N HIS A 111 -3.08 -20.93 12.43
CA HIS A 111 -3.08 -22.35 12.05
C HIS A 111 -4.49 -22.89 11.83
N LYS A 112 -5.44 -22.54 12.70
CA LYS A 112 -6.84 -22.97 12.58
C LYS A 112 -7.47 -22.43 11.29
N VAL A 113 -7.33 -21.13 11.04
CA VAL A 113 -7.87 -20.49 9.82
C VAL A 113 -7.24 -21.09 8.56
N PHE A 114 -5.93 -21.35 8.57
CA PHE A 114 -5.25 -21.96 7.43
C PHE A 114 -5.72 -23.40 7.17
N ALA A 115 -5.92 -24.19 8.22
CA ALA A 115 -6.48 -25.54 8.11
C ALA A 115 -7.91 -25.52 7.53
N GLU A 116 -8.75 -24.59 8.00
CA GLU A 116 -10.11 -24.40 7.47
C GLU A 116 -10.10 -24.00 5.99
N MET A 117 -9.24 -23.04 5.59
CA MET A 117 -9.10 -22.63 4.19
C MET A 117 -8.61 -23.78 3.30
N ASN A 118 -7.66 -24.60 3.77
CA ASN A 118 -7.19 -25.75 3.02
C ASN A 118 -8.27 -26.83 2.87
N ALA A 119 -9.06 -27.07 3.92
CA ALA A 119 -10.20 -27.98 3.86
C ALA A 119 -11.25 -27.50 2.85
N GLN A 120 -11.57 -26.20 2.84
CA GLN A 120 -12.49 -25.62 1.85
C GLN A 120 -11.95 -25.73 0.42
N LYS A 121 -10.65 -25.48 0.19
CA LYS A 121 -10.04 -25.65 -1.13
C LYS A 121 -10.11 -27.10 -1.59
N ALA A 122 -9.84 -28.05 -0.69
CA ALA A 122 -9.94 -29.47 -0.99
C ALA A 122 -11.38 -29.90 -1.33
N SER A 123 -12.39 -29.40 -0.61
CA SER A 123 -13.80 -29.71 -0.90
C SER A 123 -14.27 -29.12 -2.23
N ILE A 124 -13.82 -27.90 -2.58
CA ILE A 124 -14.11 -27.29 -3.89
C ILE A 124 -13.44 -28.09 -5.03
N ALA A 125 -12.20 -28.53 -4.82
CA ALA A 125 -11.49 -29.34 -5.81
C ALA A 125 -12.17 -30.72 -6.02
N ALA A 126 -12.60 -31.36 -4.92
CA ALA A 126 -13.34 -32.62 -4.97
C ALA A 126 -14.67 -32.49 -5.71
N SER A 127 -15.48 -31.47 -5.39
CA SER A 127 -16.76 -31.25 -6.06
C SER A 127 -16.61 -30.88 -7.54
N LYS A 128 -15.54 -30.17 -7.92
CA LYS A 128 -15.21 -29.91 -9.32
C LYS A 128 -14.80 -31.19 -10.05
N ALA A 129 -14.04 -32.07 -9.42
CA ALA A 129 -13.63 -33.35 -9.99
C ALA A 129 -14.81 -34.32 -10.18
N GLU A 130 -15.76 -34.34 -9.24
CA GLU A 130 -17.00 -35.12 -9.36
C GLU A 130 -17.87 -34.61 -10.53
N ARG A 131 -18.08 -33.30 -10.64
CA ARG A 131 -18.83 -32.71 -11.77
C ARG A 131 -18.21 -33.01 -13.14
N LEU A 132 -16.87 -33.08 -13.23
CA LEU A 132 -16.15 -33.46 -14.45
C LEU A 132 -16.33 -34.95 -14.78
N ARG A 133 -16.43 -35.82 -13.77
CA ARG A 133 -16.69 -37.26 -13.96
C ARG A 133 -18.13 -37.51 -14.43
N ASP A 134 -19.12 -36.84 -13.82
CA ASP A 134 -20.53 -36.96 -14.21
C ASP A 134 -20.83 -36.38 -15.61
N ALA A 135 -20.08 -35.36 -16.04
CA ALA A 135 -20.17 -34.82 -17.41
C ALA A 135 -19.59 -35.76 -18.48
N THR A 136 -18.82 -36.78 -18.08
CA THR A 136 -18.19 -37.75 -19.01
C THR A 136 -18.97 -39.08 -19.08
N SER A 137 -20.01 -39.27 -18.26
CA SER A 137 -20.85 -40.47 -18.26
C SER A 137 -22.08 -40.34 -19.19
N THR A 138 -21.83 -40.39 -20.51
CA THR A 138 -22.85 -40.77 -21.51
C THR A 138 -22.42 -42.10 -22.13
N PRO A 139 -23.27 -43.14 -22.22
CA PRO A 139 -22.83 -44.45 -22.71
C PRO A 139 -22.97 -44.56 -24.23
N ALA A 140 -21.86 -44.67 -24.98
CA ALA A 140 -21.85 -45.32 -26.30
C ALA A 140 -20.42 -45.64 -26.81
N SER A 141 -20.17 -46.95 -26.94
CA SER A 141 -19.44 -47.65 -28.03
C SER A 141 -18.02 -47.23 -28.45
N THR A 142 -17.08 -48.12 -28.13
CA THR A 142 -15.99 -48.65 -28.97
C THR A 142 -15.57 -47.84 -30.20
N SER A 143 -14.46 -47.12 -30.09
CA SER A 143 -13.42 -47.14 -31.13
C SER A 143 -12.06 -46.81 -30.51
N SER A 144 -11.07 -47.62 -30.88
CA SER A 144 -9.67 -47.50 -30.51
C SER A 144 -9.03 -46.29 -31.19
N ALA A 145 -8.64 -45.29 -30.41
CA ALA A 145 -7.70 -44.26 -30.83
C ALA A 145 -6.79 -43.89 -29.64
N ALA A 146 -5.49 -43.86 -29.90
CA ALA A 146 -4.41 -43.76 -28.92
C ALA A 146 -4.49 -42.50 -28.04
N PRO A 147 -4.07 -42.58 -26.75
CA PRO A 147 -3.90 -41.39 -25.94
C PRO A 147 -2.50 -40.82 -26.18
N ASP A 148 -2.40 -39.78 -27.01
CA ASP A 148 -1.25 -38.88 -27.01
C ASP A 148 -1.53 -37.80 -25.95
N SER A 149 -1.20 -38.13 -24.70
CA SER A 149 -1.23 -37.20 -23.58
C SER A 149 0.19 -37.09 -23.05
N LEU A 150 0.80 -35.95 -23.37
CA LEU A 150 2.06 -35.47 -22.81
C LEU A 150 2.11 -35.78 -21.31
N LYS A 151 2.92 -36.78 -20.97
CA LYS A 151 3.40 -37.01 -19.62
C LYS A 151 4.12 -35.74 -19.21
N SER A 152 3.48 -34.89 -18.42
CA SER A 152 4.21 -33.93 -17.61
C SER A 152 4.96 -34.75 -16.56
N ASP A 153 6.21 -35.08 -16.88
CA ASP A 153 7.23 -35.49 -15.92
C ASP A 153 7.41 -34.36 -14.90
N GLY A 154 6.50 -34.32 -13.94
CA GLY A 154 6.69 -33.67 -12.66
C GLY A 154 6.83 -34.78 -11.65
N SER A 155 8.04 -35.30 -11.50
CA SER A 155 8.41 -36.22 -10.41
C SER A 155 7.73 -35.79 -9.10
N PRO A 156 7.33 -36.74 -8.23
CA PRO A 156 7.12 -36.40 -6.83
C PRO A 156 8.51 -36.14 -6.27
N PHE A 157 9.05 -34.94 -6.52
CA PHE A 157 10.05 -34.40 -5.63
C PHE A 157 9.42 -34.54 -4.26
N SER A 158 9.99 -35.48 -3.50
CA SER A 158 9.95 -35.52 -2.06
C SER A 158 10.11 -34.08 -1.64
N ARG A 159 8.97 -33.43 -1.37
CA ARG A 159 8.95 -32.14 -0.73
C ARG A 159 9.57 -32.47 0.59
N ASN A 160 10.86 -32.17 0.71
CA ASN A 160 11.55 -32.12 1.98
C ASN A 160 10.52 -31.63 2.97
N SER A 161 10.30 -32.41 4.03
CA SER A 161 9.56 -32.05 5.22
C SER A 161 10.29 -30.87 5.89
N GLN A 162 10.48 -29.78 5.17
CA GLN A 162 10.75 -28.47 5.69
C GLN A 162 9.47 -28.13 6.40
N VAL A 163 9.48 -28.43 7.69
CA VAL A 163 8.56 -27.97 8.71
C VAL A 163 7.79 -26.75 8.18
N THR A 164 6.55 -26.96 7.73
CA THR A 164 5.60 -25.88 7.43
C THR A 164 5.15 -25.27 8.75
N LEU A 165 6.12 -24.80 9.54
CA LEU A 165 5.85 -24.00 10.71
C LEU A 165 5.35 -22.66 10.17
N LEU A 166 4.03 -22.48 10.21
CA LEU A 166 3.43 -21.20 9.95
C LEU A 166 3.98 -20.22 10.99
N GLY A 167 4.94 -19.40 10.58
CA GLY A 167 5.44 -18.27 11.34
C GLY A 167 4.44 -17.13 11.24
N VAL A 168 3.91 -16.68 12.37
CA VAL A 168 3.15 -15.43 12.42
C VAL A 168 4.14 -14.32 12.71
N THR A 169 4.37 -13.46 11.73
CA THR A 169 5.11 -12.20 11.93
C THR A 169 4.11 -11.13 12.35
N PRO A 170 4.17 -10.63 13.60
CA PRO A 170 3.30 -9.54 14.02
C PRO A 170 3.53 -8.30 13.14
N THR A 171 2.46 -7.70 12.65
CA THR A 171 2.49 -6.45 11.86
C THR A 171 2.44 -5.21 12.75
N SER A 172 2.25 -5.38 14.07
CA SER A 172 2.18 -4.27 15.01
C SER A 172 2.58 -4.72 16.41
N SER A 173 3.30 -3.82 17.10
CA SER A 173 3.70 -3.94 18.50
C SER A 173 2.64 -3.39 19.47
N ALA A 174 1.41 -3.11 19.02
CA ALA A 174 0.35 -2.50 19.84
C ALA A 174 0.03 -3.25 21.15
N ASN A 175 0.34 -4.55 21.23
CA ASN A 175 0.17 -5.33 22.46
C ASN A 175 1.21 -5.00 23.55
N HIS A 176 2.28 -4.28 23.19
CA HIS A 176 3.42 -4.04 24.05
C HIS A 176 3.82 -2.56 24.11
N VAL A 177 3.71 -1.85 22.99
CA VAL A 177 3.92 -0.40 22.89
C VAL A 177 2.55 0.25 22.79
N SER A 178 2.26 1.19 23.70
CA SER A 178 1.03 1.98 23.60
C SER A 178 0.98 2.68 22.23
N PRO A 179 -0.16 2.67 21.51
CA PRO A 179 -0.26 3.25 20.18
C PRO A 179 0.19 4.73 20.10
N ASP A 180 0.02 5.47 21.19
CA ASP A 180 0.27 6.91 21.26
C ASP A 180 1.60 7.24 21.97
N ALA A 181 2.36 6.23 22.38
CA ALA A 181 3.67 6.42 23.00
C ALA A 181 4.61 7.13 22.02
N TYR A 182 5.22 8.24 22.45
CA TYR A 182 6.12 9.06 21.62
C TYR A 182 5.46 9.59 20.33
N ALA A 183 4.16 9.91 20.39
CA ALA A 183 3.53 10.72 19.36
C ALA A 183 4.29 12.04 19.21
N LEU A 184 4.78 12.29 18.00
CA LEU A 184 5.52 13.49 17.68
C LEU A 184 4.51 14.62 17.42
N PRO A 185 4.72 15.82 18.00
CA PRO A 185 4.03 17.02 17.55
C PRO A 185 4.62 17.41 16.19
N VAL A 186 4.24 16.67 15.15
CA VAL A 186 4.60 17.01 13.79
C VAL A 186 3.64 18.10 13.36
N GLU A 187 4.06 19.34 13.57
CA GLU A 187 3.44 20.46 12.86
C GLU A 187 3.64 20.21 11.36
N PRO A 188 2.56 20.21 10.57
CA PRO A 188 2.65 19.91 9.16
C PRO A 188 3.58 20.93 8.53
N ARG A 189 4.69 20.46 7.94
CA ARG A 189 5.77 21.35 7.52
C ARG A 189 5.20 22.43 6.62
N ASN A 190 5.36 23.69 6.98
CA ASN A 190 5.00 24.85 6.13
C ASN A 190 5.96 24.99 4.92
N SER A 191 6.51 23.87 4.45
CA SER A 191 7.32 23.81 3.25
C SER A 191 6.43 24.11 2.05
N GLU A 192 6.97 24.85 1.09
CA GLU A 192 6.34 25.01 -0.23
C GLU A 192 6.21 23.65 -0.94
N ASN A 193 7.09 22.71 -0.61
CA ASN A 193 7.14 21.38 -1.20
C ASN A 193 5.98 20.51 -0.71
N GLY A 194 5.29 19.85 -1.65
CA GLY A 194 4.18 18.94 -1.38
C GLY A 194 2.80 19.60 -1.47
N SER A 195 2.72 20.86 -1.86
CA SER A 195 1.45 21.58 -2.05
C SER A 195 0.63 20.96 -3.18
N LEU A 196 1.27 20.54 -4.28
CA LEU A 196 0.61 19.84 -5.37
C LEU A 196 0.07 18.48 -4.91
N CYS A 197 0.84 17.75 -4.09
CA CYS A 197 0.41 16.49 -3.50
C CYS A 197 -0.87 16.69 -2.66
N GLN A 198 -0.85 17.67 -1.76
CA GLN A 198 -2.00 18.00 -0.93
C GLN A 198 -3.22 18.41 -1.76
N PHE A 199 -3.03 19.24 -2.77
CA PHE A 199 -4.10 19.66 -3.68
C PHE A 199 -4.71 18.47 -4.43
N MET A 200 -3.89 17.55 -4.94
CA MET A 200 -4.37 16.36 -5.65
C MET A 200 -5.16 15.42 -4.73
N LEU A 201 -4.62 15.12 -3.54
CA LEU A 201 -5.32 14.28 -2.54
C LEU A 201 -6.65 14.92 -2.12
N GLY A 202 -6.66 16.23 -1.89
CA GLY A 202 -7.86 17.00 -1.53
C GLY A 202 -8.94 17.00 -2.61
N ASN A 203 -8.56 16.85 -3.88
CA ASN A 203 -9.48 16.71 -5.01
C ASN A 203 -9.85 15.24 -5.31
N GLY A 204 -9.47 14.29 -4.47
CA GLY A 204 -9.87 12.90 -4.62
C GLY A 204 -8.95 12.05 -5.51
N TYR A 205 -7.83 12.60 -5.98
CA TYR A 205 -6.87 11.85 -6.78
C TYR A 205 -6.01 10.93 -5.92
N PHE A 206 -5.49 9.89 -6.55
CA PHE A 206 -4.49 8.99 -6.01
C PHE A 206 -3.14 9.26 -6.66
N MET A 207 -2.05 8.99 -5.95
CA MET A 207 -0.70 9.18 -6.48
C MET A 207 0.22 8.00 -6.18
N THR A 208 1.15 7.76 -7.09
CA THR A 208 2.32 6.90 -6.88
C THR A 208 3.59 7.64 -7.31
N PRO A 209 4.80 7.17 -6.95
CA PRO A 209 6.04 7.77 -7.45
C PRO A 209 6.11 7.79 -8.98
N GLY A 210 6.40 8.95 -9.57
CA GLY A 210 6.48 9.16 -11.01
C GLY A 210 7.84 8.84 -11.65
N LEU A 211 8.83 8.40 -10.86
CA LEU A 211 10.24 8.30 -11.28
C LEU A 211 10.42 7.49 -12.57
N ARG A 212 9.65 6.40 -12.75
CA ARG A 212 9.71 5.54 -13.95
C ARG A 212 9.29 6.26 -15.24
N PHE A 213 8.57 7.37 -15.12
CA PHE A 213 8.04 8.17 -16.23
C PHE A 213 8.68 9.56 -16.29
N GLY A 214 9.76 9.80 -15.52
CA GLY A 214 10.45 11.09 -15.47
C GLY A 214 9.62 12.21 -14.85
N ALA A 215 8.72 11.88 -13.92
CA ALA A 215 7.92 12.85 -13.18
C ALA A 215 8.00 12.63 -11.67
N ARG A 216 7.51 13.60 -10.88
CA ARG A 216 7.43 13.46 -9.43
C ARG A 216 6.30 12.50 -9.02
N TYR A 217 5.13 12.64 -9.65
CA TYR A 217 3.94 11.85 -9.34
C TYR A 217 3.35 11.22 -10.61
N SER A 218 2.92 9.96 -10.52
CA SER A 218 1.88 9.43 -11.42
C SER A 218 0.55 9.66 -10.73
N VAL A 219 -0.38 10.39 -11.37
CA VAL A 219 -1.65 10.80 -10.76
C VAL A 219 -2.81 10.02 -11.39
N TYR A 220 -3.68 9.47 -10.57
CA TYR A 220 -4.76 8.58 -10.97
C TYR A 220 -6.10 9.13 -10.50
N PRO A 221 -7.18 9.02 -11.29
CA PRO A 221 -8.52 9.46 -10.90
C PRO A 221 -9.17 8.56 -9.82
N GLY A 222 -8.53 7.43 -9.47
CA GLY A 222 -8.99 6.47 -8.47
C GLY A 222 -7.85 5.51 -8.10
N ASP A 223 -8.15 4.48 -7.30
CA ASP A 223 -7.13 3.55 -6.80
C ASP A 223 -6.28 2.96 -7.96
N PRO A 224 -4.94 3.10 -7.94
CA PRO A 224 -4.01 2.52 -8.92
C PRO A 224 -4.18 1.03 -9.19
N LEU A 225 -4.83 0.26 -8.31
CA LEU A 225 -5.19 -1.13 -8.57
C LEU A 225 -6.35 -1.30 -9.58
N ARG A 226 -7.11 -0.24 -9.84
CA ARG A 226 -8.29 -0.23 -10.70
C ARG A 226 -8.20 0.75 -11.86
N PHE A 227 -7.40 1.80 -11.72
CA PHE A 227 -7.29 2.89 -12.68
C PHE A 227 -5.88 3.01 -13.26
N HIS A 228 -5.80 3.47 -14.51
CA HIS A 228 -4.55 3.96 -15.07
C HIS A 228 -4.31 5.41 -14.67
N ALA A 229 -3.04 5.83 -14.62
CA ALA A 229 -2.72 7.23 -14.40
C ALA A 229 -3.31 8.08 -15.54
N HIS A 230 -3.65 9.33 -15.25
CA HIS A 230 -4.04 10.33 -16.26
C HIS A 230 -2.92 11.36 -16.45
N PHE A 231 -2.22 11.70 -15.37
CA PHE A 231 -1.19 12.73 -15.38
C PHE A 231 0.17 12.20 -14.92
N MET A 232 1.22 12.74 -15.53
CA MET A 232 2.57 12.73 -14.98
C MET A 232 2.84 14.12 -14.44
N ALA A 233 2.95 14.27 -13.12
CA ALA A 233 2.90 15.57 -12.47
C ALA A 233 4.20 15.98 -11.79
N ASN A 234 4.58 17.24 -11.98
CA ASN A 234 5.70 17.91 -11.33
C ASN A 234 5.23 19.16 -10.58
N GLU A 235 5.87 19.44 -9.45
CA GLU A 235 5.64 20.62 -8.65
C GLU A 235 6.79 21.60 -8.84
N TYR A 236 6.47 22.88 -9.01
CA TYR A 236 7.42 23.98 -9.14
C TYR A 236 7.05 25.10 -8.17
N GLY A 237 8.04 25.88 -7.74
CA GLY A 237 7.84 27.13 -7.01
C GLY A 237 7.05 28.14 -7.84
N TRP A 238 6.37 29.06 -7.17
CA TRP A 238 5.48 30.01 -7.87
C TRP A 238 6.19 30.94 -8.84
N GLU A 239 7.35 31.46 -8.42
CA GLU A 239 8.23 32.31 -9.22
C GLU A 239 9.46 31.52 -9.73
N GLU A 240 9.41 30.20 -9.68
CA GLU A 240 10.49 29.35 -10.19
C GLU A 240 10.52 29.43 -11.72
N GLU A 241 11.66 29.82 -12.28
CA GLU A 241 11.88 29.76 -13.72
C GLU A 241 11.96 28.29 -14.17
N ILE A 242 10.98 27.86 -14.98
CA ILE A 242 10.96 26.49 -15.52
C ILE A 242 11.72 26.47 -16.85
N PRO A 243 12.82 25.72 -16.97
CA PRO A 243 13.52 25.56 -18.24
C PRO A 243 12.58 25.02 -19.32
N ILE A 244 12.58 25.63 -20.50
CA ILE A 244 11.69 25.21 -21.59
C ILE A 244 11.92 23.74 -21.99
N LEU A 245 13.16 23.26 -21.84
CA LEU A 245 13.51 21.87 -22.11
C LEU A 245 12.86 20.89 -21.12
N ASP A 246 12.60 21.30 -19.87
CA ASP A 246 11.90 20.47 -18.90
C ASP A 246 10.42 20.35 -19.25
N ILE A 247 9.82 21.43 -19.77
CA ILE A 247 8.44 21.41 -20.29
C ILE A 247 8.34 20.48 -21.50
N VAL A 248 9.24 20.64 -22.48
CA VAL A 248 9.26 19.81 -23.70
C VAL A 248 9.56 18.35 -23.36
N GLY A 249 10.52 18.10 -22.47
CA GLY A 249 10.93 16.79 -22.00
C GLY A 249 9.83 16.08 -21.22
N GLY A 250 9.23 16.75 -20.24
CA GLY A 250 8.10 16.25 -19.47
C GLY A 250 6.89 15.95 -20.36
N GLY A 251 6.57 16.87 -21.28
CA GLY A 251 5.54 16.66 -22.30
C GLY A 251 5.79 15.41 -23.15
N ARG A 252 7.02 15.25 -23.68
CA ARG A 252 7.41 14.07 -24.47
C ARG A 252 7.28 12.77 -23.67
N LEU A 253 7.74 12.74 -22.42
CA LEU A 253 7.72 11.54 -21.59
C LEU A 253 6.29 11.13 -21.21
N ALA A 254 5.44 12.10 -20.86
CA ALA A 254 4.05 11.85 -20.50
C ALA A 254 3.22 11.38 -21.71
N THR A 255 3.33 12.05 -22.86
CA THR A 255 2.53 11.71 -24.03
C THR A 255 2.95 10.37 -24.66
N ALA A 256 4.22 9.97 -24.53
CA ALA A 256 4.69 8.65 -24.95
C ALA A 256 3.94 7.49 -24.25
N VAL A 257 3.43 7.73 -23.04
CA VAL A 257 2.59 6.77 -22.29
C VAL A 257 1.10 7.13 -22.29
N LYS A 258 0.67 8.01 -23.21
CA LYS A 258 -0.72 8.50 -23.34
C LYS A 258 -1.23 9.14 -22.05
N LYS A 259 -0.44 10.05 -21.48
CA LYS A 259 -0.74 10.83 -20.26
C LYS A 259 -0.51 12.31 -20.56
N ALA A 260 -1.24 13.18 -19.89
CA ALA A 260 -0.96 14.61 -19.92
C ALA A 260 0.20 14.91 -18.95
N PHE A 261 1.09 15.81 -19.36
CA PHE A 261 2.09 16.34 -18.43
C PHE A 261 1.46 17.45 -17.60
N LEU A 262 1.56 17.36 -16.28
CA LEU A 262 0.93 18.28 -15.37
C LEU A 262 1.99 19.02 -14.57
N ILE A 263 1.93 20.34 -14.59
CA ILE A 263 2.77 21.18 -13.74
C ILE A 263 1.88 21.95 -12.78
N GLY A 264 2.35 22.19 -11.56
CA GLY A 264 1.61 23.01 -10.62
C GLY A 264 2.49 23.66 -9.56
N GLY A 265 1.99 24.76 -9.02
CA GLY A 265 2.67 25.53 -7.99
C GLY A 265 1.68 26.23 -7.07
N ARG A 266 2.07 26.40 -5.80
CA ARG A 266 1.26 27.07 -4.79
C ARG A 266 1.39 28.58 -4.92
N ARG A 267 0.26 29.29 -5.00
CA ARG A 267 0.27 30.76 -4.97
C ARG A 267 0.74 31.27 -3.60
N PRO A 268 1.64 32.29 -3.55
CA PRO A 268 2.00 32.96 -2.33
C PRO A 268 0.75 33.55 -1.67
N SER A 269 0.62 33.37 -0.36
CA SER A 269 -0.50 33.97 0.37
C SER A 269 -0.25 35.48 0.51
N THR A 270 -1.04 36.30 -0.18
CA THR A 270 -0.97 37.77 -0.07
C THR A 270 -1.79 38.33 1.09
N SER A 271 -2.58 37.51 1.81
CA SER A 271 -3.35 37.93 2.99
C SER A 271 -3.65 36.74 3.93
N PRO A 272 -3.67 36.94 5.26
CA PRO A 272 -3.90 35.86 6.22
C PRO A 272 -5.32 35.27 6.22
N ASP A 273 -6.31 35.92 5.59
CA ASP A 273 -7.74 35.62 5.79
C ASP A 273 -8.51 35.08 4.57
N THR A 274 -7.86 34.80 3.43
CA THR A 274 -8.60 34.38 2.22
C THR A 274 -8.18 32.99 1.71
N THR A 275 -8.98 31.98 2.03
CA THR A 275 -9.02 30.61 1.44
C THR A 275 -7.72 29.78 1.47
N PRO A 276 -7.78 28.45 1.63
CA PRO A 276 -6.59 27.63 1.72
C PRO A 276 -5.77 27.72 0.42
N HIS A 277 -4.53 28.20 0.54
CA HIS A 277 -3.41 27.99 -0.38
C HIS A 277 -3.77 27.51 -1.79
N ALA A 278 -4.23 28.41 -2.66
CA ALA A 278 -4.66 28.06 -4.01
C ALA A 278 -3.46 27.57 -4.84
N VAL A 279 -3.44 26.27 -5.15
CA VAL A 279 -2.52 25.68 -6.14
C VAL A 279 -3.07 25.95 -7.53
N ARG A 280 -2.22 26.44 -8.43
CA ARG A 280 -2.54 26.54 -9.86
C ARG A 280 -1.83 25.42 -10.59
N SER A 281 -2.54 24.75 -11.50
CA SER A 281 -1.98 23.69 -12.33
C SER A 281 -2.28 23.91 -13.81
N PHE A 282 -1.37 23.44 -14.66
CA PHE A 282 -1.51 23.43 -16.11
C PHE A 282 -1.26 22.02 -16.64
N SER A 283 -2.15 21.54 -17.51
CA SER A 283 -1.95 20.30 -18.26
C SER A 283 -1.40 20.63 -19.65
N ILE A 284 -0.37 19.91 -20.06
CA ILE A 284 0.37 20.12 -21.30
C ILE A 284 0.30 18.83 -22.11
N GLU A 285 -0.12 18.98 -23.35
CA GLU A 285 -0.25 17.89 -24.32
C GLU A 285 0.35 18.33 -25.66
N TRP A 286 0.82 17.37 -26.45
CA TRP A 286 1.34 17.65 -27.79
C TRP A 286 0.18 17.86 -28.76
N ALA A 287 0.08 19.07 -29.32
CA ALA A 287 -0.89 19.40 -30.35
C ALA A 287 -0.48 18.70 -31.67
N GLY A 288 -1.05 17.54 -31.95
CA GLY A 288 -0.80 16.79 -33.19
C GLY A 288 -0.66 15.28 -33.04
N MET A 289 -1.07 14.70 -31.91
CA MET A 289 -1.22 13.25 -31.74
C MET A 289 -2.67 12.80 -31.93
#